data_AF-A0A4R6ELM3-F1
#
_entry.id   AF-A0A4R6ELM3-F1
#
_cell.length_a   1.000
_cell.length_b   1.000
_cell.length_c   1.000
_cell.angle_alpha   90.00
_cell.angle_beta   90.00
_cell.angle_gamma   90.00
#
_symmetry.space_group_name_H-M   'P 1'
#
loop_
_entity.id
_entity.type
_entity.pdbx_description
1 polymer ?
#
loop_
_entity_poly.entity_id
_entity_poly.type
_entity_poly.pdbx_seq_one_letter_code
_entity_poly.pdbx_strand_id
1 'polypeptide(L)'
;MPDEIVRYAKNVFTNDGQSTVDEFKPKLDKVKSDIQGAGAITVYYGFHGDPNGEFDRAFDAAELQKSKSIANDYPDANMVQVSGPADPQIDYATHNKDGQVLFTWCDSDKYIKTKKLMPNIVK
;
A
#
# COMPACT_ATOMS: atom_id res chain seq x y z
N MET A 1 -3.13 -16.32 -9.73
CA MET A 1 -3.84 -15.20 -9.08
C MET A 1 -2.80 -14.43 -8.32
N PRO A 2 -2.44 -13.25 -8.84
CA PRO A 2 -2.33 -12.07 -7.97
C PRO A 2 -2.70 -10.77 -8.72
N ASP A 3 -3.82 -10.14 -8.39
CA ASP A 3 -4.16 -8.79 -8.89
C ASP A 3 -5.22 -8.10 -8.00
N GLU A 4 -5.03 -8.16 -6.67
CA GLU A 4 -6.00 -7.68 -5.69
C GLU A 4 -5.35 -6.99 -4.49
N ILE A 5 -6.16 -6.29 -3.69
CA ILE A 5 -5.71 -5.84 -2.37
C ILE A 5 -5.87 -6.99 -1.40
N VAL A 6 -4.78 -7.43 -0.80
CA VAL A 6 -4.79 -8.47 0.23
C VAL A 6 -4.92 -7.80 1.60
N ARG A 7 -5.88 -8.27 2.40
CA ARG A 7 -6.10 -7.82 3.77
C ARG A 7 -5.52 -8.83 4.77
N TYR A 8 -4.78 -8.32 5.74
CA TYR A 8 -4.21 -9.08 6.84
C TYR A 8 -4.77 -8.63 8.19
N ALA A 9 -4.31 -9.29 9.25
CA ALA A 9 -4.61 -8.93 10.62
C ALA A 9 -4.26 -7.45 10.90
N LYS A 10 -4.96 -6.87 11.88
CA LYS A 10 -4.79 -5.47 12.30
C LYS A 10 -5.01 -4.45 11.17
N ASN A 11 -5.81 -4.79 10.16
CA ASN A 11 -6.12 -3.89 9.03
C ASN A 11 -4.86 -3.43 8.27
N VAL A 12 -3.95 -4.36 8.04
CA VAL A 12 -2.85 -4.20 7.10
C VAL A 12 -3.34 -4.60 5.72
N PHE A 13 -3.11 -3.76 4.72
CA PHE A 13 -3.50 -3.98 3.34
C PHE A 13 -2.27 -3.87 2.42
N THR A 14 -2.15 -4.79 1.48
CA THR A 14 -1.06 -4.80 0.48
C THR A 14 -1.65 -4.94 -0.92
N ASN A 15 -0.97 -4.37 -1.90
CA ASN A 15 -1.23 -4.64 -3.30
C ASN A 15 -0.48 -5.90 -3.75
N ASP A 16 -1.21 -6.89 -4.24
CA ASP A 16 -0.66 -8.10 -4.84
C ASP A 16 -0.64 -7.95 -6.37
N GLY A 17 0.52 -8.22 -6.97
CA GLY A 17 0.76 -8.05 -8.39
C GLY A 17 1.06 -6.61 -8.86
N GLN A 18 1.30 -6.48 -10.16
CA GLN A 18 1.63 -5.21 -10.80
C GLN A 18 0.37 -4.38 -11.08
N SER A 19 0.45 -3.06 -10.94
CA SER A 19 -0.63 -2.18 -11.32
C SER A 19 -0.15 -0.75 -11.53
N THR A 20 -0.63 -0.09 -12.56
CA THR A 20 -0.60 1.37 -12.66
C THR A 20 -1.50 2.02 -11.60
N VAL A 21 -1.37 3.34 -11.40
CA VAL A 21 -2.25 4.10 -10.50
C VAL A 21 -3.73 3.99 -10.93
N ASP A 22 -4.00 3.93 -12.24
CA ASP A 22 -5.36 3.82 -12.77
C ASP A 22 -5.94 2.42 -12.51
N GLU A 23 -5.13 1.36 -12.65
CA GLU A 23 -5.53 -0.02 -12.34
C GLU A 23 -5.66 -0.28 -10.83
N PHE A 24 -4.96 0.51 -10.00
CA PHE A 24 -5.04 0.40 -8.55
C PHE A 24 -6.39 0.86 -8.00
N LYS A 25 -7.02 1.88 -8.57
CA LYS A 25 -8.32 2.39 -8.09
C LYS A 25 -9.42 1.31 -8.07
N PRO A 26 -9.67 0.56 -9.16
CA PRO A 26 -10.62 -0.55 -9.14
C PRO A 26 -10.32 -1.61 -8.08
N LYS A 27 -9.06 -1.85 -7.74
CA LYS A 27 -8.69 -2.76 -6.64
C LYS A 27 -9.11 -2.18 -5.28
N LEU A 28 -8.85 -0.90 -5.04
CA LEU A 28 -9.29 -0.21 -3.82
C LEU A 28 -10.81 -0.21 -3.68
N ASP A 29 -11.54 0.05 -4.77
CA ASP A 29 -13.01 0.12 -4.75
C ASP A 29 -13.64 -1.21 -4.27
N LYS A 30 -13.01 -2.36 -4.56
CA LYS A 30 -13.46 -3.69 -4.08
C LYS A 30 -13.33 -3.86 -2.56
N VAL A 31 -12.33 -3.24 -1.95
CA VAL A 31 -12.05 -3.33 -0.50
C VAL A 31 -12.39 -2.03 0.24
N LYS A 32 -13.10 -1.11 -0.41
CA LYS A 32 -13.37 0.24 0.11
C LYS A 32 -14.06 0.22 1.47
N SER A 33 -15.09 -0.61 1.63
CA SER A 33 -15.80 -0.75 2.89
C SER A 33 -14.92 -1.30 4.01
N ASP A 34 -13.98 -2.19 3.71
CA ASP A 34 -13.04 -2.72 4.69
C ASP A 34 -12.02 -1.66 5.12
N ILE A 35 -11.50 -0.88 4.17
CA ILE A 35 -10.60 0.24 4.44
C ILE A 35 -11.31 1.29 5.30
N GLN A 36 -12.51 1.71 4.92
CA GLN A 36 -13.29 2.70 5.69
C GLN A 36 -13.69 2.16 7.07
N GLY A 37 -14.03 0.87 7.17
CA GLY A 37 -14.34 0.22 8.45
C GLY A 37 -13.14 0.05 9.39
N ALA A 38 -11.91 0.11 8.86
CA ALA A 38 -10.69 0.08 9.67
C ALA A 38 -10.42 1.39 10.42
N GLY A 39 -11.14 2.47 10.09
CA GLY A 39 -10.94 3.81 10.62
C GLY A 39 -9.75 4.49 9.96
N ALA A 40 -9.03 5.31 10.74
CA ALA A 40 -7.85 6.00 10.24
C ALA A 40 -6.76 5.00 9.84
N ILE A 41 -6.28 5.08 8.60
CA ILE A 41 -5.18 4.25 8.08
C ILE A 41 -4.06 5.11 7.51
N THR A 42 -2.83 4.64 7.62
CA THR A 42 -1.69 5.23 6.92
C THR A 42 -1.56 4.65 5.52
N VAL A 43 -1.40 5.47 4.50
CA VAL A 43 -1.25 5.03 3.11
C VAL A 43 0.11 5.44 2.59
N TYR A 44 0.99 4.47 2.31
CA TYR A 44 2.30 4.73 1.72
C TYR A 44 2.25 4.63 0.20
N TYR A 45 2.60 5.73 -0.46
CA TYR A 45 2.58 5.88 -1.92
C TYR A 45 3.82 6.64 -2.41
N GLY A 46 4.10 6.63 -3.72
CA GLY A 46 5.11 7.50 -4.32
C GLY A 46 6.16 6.81 -5.19
N PHE A 47 6.07 5.49 -5.35
CA PHE A 47 6.96 4.73 -6.24
C PHE A 47 6.28 3.48 -6.80
N HIS A 48 6.80 3.00 -7.91
CA HIS A 48 6.50 1.70 -8.51
C HIS A 48 7.52 0.67 -8.07
N GLY A 49 7.02 -0.55 -7.84
CA GLY A 49 7.85 -1.72 -7.64
C GLY A 49 8.00 -2.55 -8.91
N ASP A 50 9.06 -3.33 -9.02
CA ASP A 50 9.23 -4.35 -10.06
C ASP A 50 8.33 -5.58 -9.76
N PRO A 51 8.28 -6.60 -10.62
CA PRO A 51 7.56 -7.85 -10.37
C PRO A 51 8.03 -8.68 -9.15
N ASN A 52 9.09 -8.25 -8.46
CA ASN A 52 9.54 -8.81 -7.18
C ASN A 52 9.15 -7.95 -5.99
N GLY A 53 8.43 -6.84 -6.23
CA GLY A 53 8.04 -5.84 -5.25
C GLY A 53 9.20 -4.95 -4.82
N GLU A 54 10.36 -5.04 -5.46
CA GLU A 54 11.53 -4.18 -5.20
C GLU A 54 11.34 -2.83 -5.87
N PHE A 55 12.04 -1.79 -5.39
CA PHE A 55 11.96 -0.47 -6.01
C PHE A 55 12.36 -0.50 -7.50
N ASP A 56 11.53 0.09 -8.37
CA ASP A 56 11.80 0.30 -9.79
C ASP A 56 12.02 1.79 -10.10
N ARG A 57 10.97 2.61 -9.89
CA ARG A 57 11.03 4.06 -10.15
C ARG A 57 10.09 4.85 -9.24
N ALA A 58 10.40 6.13 -9.02
CA ALA A 58 9.48 7.04 -8.36
C ALA A 58 8.26 7.37 -9.23
N PHE A 59 7.17 7.78 -8.58
CA PHE A 59 6.01 8.34 -9.28
C PHE A 59 6.37 9.68 -9.93
N ASP A 60 5.85 9.91 -11.12
CA ASP A 60 5.86 11.24 -11.73
C ASP A 60 4.81 12.18 -11.10
N ALA A 61 4.81 13.44 -11.53
CA ALA A 61 3.89 14.44 -10.99
C ALA A 61 2.40 14.10 -11.27
N ALA A 62 2.10 13.47 -12.40
CA ALA A 62 0.73 13.09 -12.76
C ALA A 62 0.26 11.91 -11.90
N GLU A 63 1.12 10.92 -11.67
CA GLU A 63 0.87 9.78 -10.79
C GLU A 63 0.63 10.24 -9.34
N LEU A 64 1.48 11.12 -8.81
CA LEU A 64 1.30 11.72 -7.48
C LEU A 64 -0.04 12.47 -7.36
N GLN A 65 -0.39 13.27 -8.37
CA GLN A 65 -1.66 14.00 -8.38
C GLN A 65 -2.86 13.05 -8.43
N LYS A 66 -2.80 11.99 -9.25
CA LYS A 66 -3.84 10.97 -9.32
C LYS A 66 -4.03 10.26 -7.99
N SER A 67 -2.94 9.85 -7.32
CA SER A 67 -3.02 9.23 -5.99
C SER A 67 -3.72 10.13 -4.98
N LYS A 68 -3.43 11.43 -4.98
CA LYS A 68 -4.12 12.41 -4.12
C LYS A 68 -5.60 12.53 -4.47
N SER A 69 -5.95 12.52 -5.76
CA SER A 69 -7.36 12.54 -6.19
C SER A 69 -8.12 11.29 -5.72
N ILE A 70 -7.49 10.12 -5.77
CA ILE A 70 -8.07 8.86 -5.27
C ILE A 70 -8.27 8.94 -3.75
N ALA A 71 -7.33 9.55 -3.02
CA ALA A 71 -7.41 9.67 -1.56
C ALA A 71 -8.65 10.47 -1.08
N ASN A 72 -9.25 11.32 -1.93
CA ASN A 72 -10.49 12.02 -1.60
C ASN A 72 -11.68 11.06 -1.32
N ASP A 73 -11.62 9.83 -1.84
CA ASP A 73 -12.64 8.79 -1.55
C ASP A 73 -12.46 8.14 -0.16
N TYR A 74 -11.37 8.48 0.55
CA TYR A 74 -10.92 7.88 1.81
C TYR A 74 -10.54 9.00 2.80
N PRO A 75 -11.52 9.73 3.38
CA PRO A 75 -11.25 10.92 4.20
C PRO A 75 -10.43 10.64 5.47
N ASP A 76 -10.47 9.41 5.98
CA ASP A 76 -9.70 8.99 7.16
C ASP A 76 -8.29 8.46 6.80
N ALA A 77 -7.92 8.45 5.51
CA ALA A 77 -6.60 8.02 5.07
C ALA A 77 -5.55 9.13 5.27
N ASN A 78 -4.51 8.81 6.02
CA ASN A 78 -3.30 9.63 6.13
C ASN A 78 -2.30 9.23 5.04
N MET A 79 -2.20 10.02 3.98
CA MET A 79 -1.30 9.79 2.85
C MET A 79 0.14 10.20 3.20
N VAL A 80 1.08 9.26 3.11
CA VAL A 80 2.51 9.48 3.35
C VAL A 80 3.29 9.15 2.07
N GLN A 81 3.88 10.19 1.48
CA GLN A 81 4.69 10.03 0.28
C GLN A 81 6.08 9.49 0.65
N VAL A 82 6.49 8.41 0.00
CA VAL A 82 7.76 7.73 0.23
C VAL A 82 8.53 7.58 -1.07
N SER A 83 9.85 7.64 -0.96
CA SER A 83 10.79 7.52 -2.09
C SER A 83 11.13 6.08 -2.47
N GLY A 84 10.77 5.11 -1.63
CA GLY A 84 11.03 3.70 -1.81
C GLY A 84 10.73 2.90 -0.53
N PRO A 85 10.92 1.59 -0.53
CA PRO A 85 10.57 0.74 0.61
C PRO A 85 11.53 0.87 1.80
N ALA A 86 12.70 1.50 1.63
CA ALA A 86 13.64 1.83 2.70
C ALA A 86 13.47 3.26 3.24
N ASP A 87 12.44 3.99 2.78
CA ASP A 87 12.19 5.36 3.24
C ASP A 87 11.90 5.37 4.75
N PRO A 88 12.58 6.22 5.54
CA PRO A 88 12.45 6.23 6.99
C PRO A 88 11.05 6.67 7.48
N GLN A 89 10.21 7.22 6.60
CA GLN A 89 8.81 7.49 6.94
C GLN A 89 7.98 6.21 7.03
N ILE A 90 8.46 5.08 6.50
CA ILE A 90 7.81 3.78 6.64
C ILE A 90 8.18 3.17 8.00
N ASP A 91 7.25 3.24 8.94
CA ASP A 91 7.44 2.69 10.28
C ASP A 91 6.93 1.26 10.38
N TYR A 92 7.68 0.32 9.80
CA TYR A 92 7.34 -1.11 9.88
C TYR A 92 7.19 -1.62 11.32
N ALA A 93 7.90 -1.04 12.30
CA ALA A 93 7.81 -1.48 13.70
C ALA A 93 6.44 -1.14 14.30
N THR A 94 5.95 0.08 14.07
CA THR A 94 4.60 0.49 14.47
C THR A 94 3.54 -0.32 13.72
N HIS A 95 3.68 -0.53 12.41
CA HIS A 95 2.72 -1.33 11.63
C HIS A 95 2.66 -2.80 12.08
N ASN A 96 3.78 -3.35 12.54
CA ASN A 96 3.81 -4.69 13.13
C ASN A 96 3.01 -4.81 14.43
N LYS A 97 3.04 -3.74 15.22
CA LYS A 97 2.40 -3.66 16.53
C LYS A 97 0.91 -3.34 16.40
N ASP A 98 0.58 -2.30 15.65
CA ASP A 98 -0.75 -1.67 15.69
C ASP A 98 -1.53 -1.87 14.39
N GLY A 99 -0.84 -2.08 13.26
CA GLY A 99 -1.46 -2.22 11.94
C GLY A 99 -2.01 -0.90 11.40
N GLN A 100 -3.14 -0.94 10.68
CA GLN A 100 -3.80 0.22 10.08
C GLN A 100 -2.98 0.91 8.98
N VAL A 101 -2.54 0.12 8.00
CA VAL A 101 -1.68 0.60 6.92
C VAL A 101 -2.06 -0.02 5.59
N LEU A 102 -1.94 0.77 4.51
CA LEU A 102 -2.03 0.34 3.13
C LEU A 102 -0.74 0.67 2.39
N PHE A 103 -0.14 -0.35 1.78
CA PHE A 103 1.03 -0.20 0.91
C PHE A 103 0.59 -0.26 -0.55
N THR A 104 0.79 0.84 -1.30
CA THR A 104 0.16 0.99 -2.63
C THR A 104 1.07 0.71 -3.81
N TRP A 105 2.37 0.47 -3.59
CA TRP A 105 3.29 0.21 -4.69
C TRP A 105 3.06 -1.17 -5.30
N CYS A 106 3.52 -1.35 -6.53
CA CYS A 106 3.39 -2.61 -7.25
C CYS A 106 3.99 -3.78 -6.45
N ASP A 107 3.21 -4.85 -6.34
CA ASP A 107 3.51 -6.10 -5.65
C ASP A 107 4.13 -5.93 -4.24
N SER A 108 3.63 -4.94 -3.50
CA SER A 108 3.98 -4.73 -2.09
C SER A 108 3.74 -5.96 -1.23
N ASP A 109 2.77 -6.80 -1.61
CA ASP A 109 2.48 -8.06 -0.94
C ASP A 109 3.68 -9.01 -0.96
N LYS A 110 4.20 -9.29 -2.16
CA LYS A 110 5.40 -10.11 -2.34
C LYS A 110 6.61 -9.51 -1.65
N TYR A 111 6.78 -8.19 -1.72
CA TYR A 111 7.89 -7.50 -1.05
C TYR A 111 7.89 -7.75 0.47
N ILE A 112 6.77 -7.44 1.12
CA ILE A 112 6.64 -7.51 2.57
C ILE A 112 6.82 -8.96 3.05
N LYS A 113 6.24 -9.93 2.33
CA LYS A 113 6.41 -11.36 2.62
C LYS A 113 7.87 -11.79 2.52
N THR A 114 8.53 -11.45 1.41
CA THR A 114 9.91 -11.87 1.12
C THR A 114 10.90 -11.30 2.14
N LYS A 115 10.74 -10.03 2.50
CA LYS A 115 11.64 -9.34 3.43
C LYS A 115 11.27 -9.56 4.91
N LYS A 116 10.16 -10.24 5.20
CA LYS A 116 9.63 -10.46 6.56
C LYS A 116 9.46 -9.16 7.34
N LEU A 117 9.06 -8.09 6.64
CA LEU A 117 8.91 -6.76 7.24
C LEU A 117 7.68 -6.67 8.13
N MET A 118 6.72 -7.59 7.94
CA MET A 118 5.60 -7.76 8.85
C MET A 118 5.40 -9.21 9.28
N PRO A 119 6.18 -9.77 10.23
CA PRO A 119 6.17 -11.20 10.57
C PRO A 119 4.80 -11.75 10.98
N ASN A 120 3.89 -10.93 11.50
CA ASN A 120 2.54 -11.37 11.85
C ASN A 120 1.62 -11.58 10.62
N ILE A 121 2.03 -11.13 9.43
CA ILE A 121 1.29 -11.34 8.17
C ILE A 121 1.76 -12.57 7.39
N VAL A 122 2.99 -13.05 7.65
CA VAL A 122 3.59 -14.20 6.99
C VAL A 122 3.33 -15.44 7.86
N LYS A 123 2.19 -16.10 7.66
CA LYS A 123 1.93 -17.43 8.24
C LYS A 123 2.42 -18.53 7.31
#